data_AF-A0A349VYS3-F1
#
_entry.id   AF-A0A349VYS3-F1
#
_cell.length_a   1.000
_cell.length_b   1.000
_cell.length_c   1.000
_cell.angle_alpha   90.00
_cell.angle_beta   90.00
_cell.angle_gamma   90.00
#
_symmetry.space_group_name_H-M   'P 1'
#
loop_
_entity.id
_entity.type
_entity.pdbx_description
1 polymer ?
#
loop_
_entity_poly.entity_id
_entity_poly.type
_entity_poly.pdbx_seq_one_letter_code
_entity_poly.pdbx_strand_id
1 'polypeptide(L)' 'DEKEEQLTAMEGCLEKLPDKQQQSVRLFFLEEKCYKEISESTGYSLNEVKSYIQNGKRNLKNCMEAWNEQQ' A
#
# COMPACT_ATOMS: atom_id res chain seq x y z
N ASP A 1 -19.66 2.79 12.80
CA ASP A 1 -20.22 2.34 11.51
C ASP A 1 -19.28 1.34 10.86
N GLU A 2 -19.77 0.24 10.28
CA GLU A 2 -18.94 -0.81 9.67
C GLU A 2 -17.91 -0.26 8.65
N LYS A 3 -18.31 0.77 7.89
CA LYS A 3 -17.41 1.45 6.93
C LYS A 3 -16.26 2.18 7.61
N GLU A 4 -16.49 2.80 8.76
CA GLU A 4 -15.47 3.54 9.52
C GLU A 4 -14.45 2.58 10.13
N GLU A 5 -14.91 1.42 10.61
CA GLU A 5 -14.06 0.34 11.09
C GLU A 5 -13.19 -0.25 9.98
N GLN A 6 -13.75 -0.49 8.79
CA GLN A 6 -13.00 -0.94 7.62
C GLN A 6 -11.94 0.08 7.17
N LEU A 7 -12.26 1.38 7.20
CA LEU A 7 -11.31 2.45 6.88
C LEU A 7 -10.16 2.49 7.89
N THR A 8 -10.47 2.43 9.19
CA THR A 8 -9.47 2.40 10.27
C THR A 8 -8.57 1.18 10.14
N ALA A 9 -9.13 0.01 9.82
CA ALA A 9 -8.36 -1.20 9.58
C ALA A 9 -7.44 -1.10 8.37
N MET A 10 -7.92 -0.49 7.27
CA MET A 10 -7.12 -0.23 6.08
C MET A 10 -5.94 0.69 6.37
N GLU A 11 -6.15 1.76 7.13
CA GLU A 11 -5.09 2.66 7.58
C GLU A 11 -4.04 1.91 8.41
N GLY A 12 -4.46 1.14 9.41
CA GLY A 12 -3.56 0.32 10.22
C GLY A 12 -2.82 -0.76 9.41
N CYS A 13 -3.44 -1.34 8.39
CA CYS A 13 -2.79 -2.29 7.50
C CYS A 13 -1.79 -1.63 6.55
N LEU A 14 -2.05 -0.40 6.09
CA LEU A 14 -1.09 0.40 5.33
C LEU A 14 0.14 0.75 6.16
N GLU A 15 -0.01 1.02 7.47
CA GLU A 15 1.11 1.29 8.39
C GLU A 15 2.00 0.07 8.67
N LYS A 16 1.48 -1.14 8.49
CA LYS A 16 2.24 -2.39 8.67
C LYS A 16 3.07 -2.78 7.45
N LEU A 17 2.89 -2.11 6.31
CA LEU A 17 3.69 -2.38 5.12
C LEU A 17 5.14 -1.92 5.32
N PRO A 18 6.13 -2.66 4.78
CA PRO A 18 7.51 -2.16 4.73
C PRO A 18 7.57 -0.77 4.06
N ASP A 19 8.39 0.14 4.60
CA ASP A 19 8.40 1.57 4.23
C ASP A 19 8.34 1.83 2.73
N LYS A 20 9.17 1.12 1.94
CA LYS A 20 9.21 1.27 0.48
C LYS A 20 7.93 0.84 -0.22
N GLN A 21 7.27 -0.22 0.29
CA GLN A 21 5.96 -0.67 -0.19
C GLN A 21 4.88 0.30 0.22
N GLN A 22 4.86 0.74 1.49
CA GLN A 22 3.91 1.73 1.99
C GLN A 22 3.96 3.01 1.14
N GLN A 23 5.16 3.58 0.99
CA GLN A 23 5.38 4.80 0.21
C GLN A 23 4.92 4.60 -1.24
N SER A 24 5.35 3.52 -1.89
CA SER A 24 5.00 3.27 -3.30
C SER A 24 3.49 3.02 -3.51
N VAL A 25 2.82 2.34 -2.57
CA VAL A 25 1.37 2.12 -2.59
C VAL A 25 0.61 3.43 -2.39
N ARG A 26 1.01 4.27 -1.43
CA ARG A 26 0.40 5.60 -1.21
C ARG A 26 0.54 6.48 -2.44
N LEU A 27 1.75 6.59 -2.98
CA LEU A 27 2.00 7.41 -4.18
C LEU A 27 1.19 6.93 -5.39
N PHE A 28 1.05 5.62 -5.58
CA PHE A 28 0.33 5.08 -6.74
C PHE A 28 -1.20 5.18 -6.61
N PHE A 29 -1.77 4.82 -5.44
CA PHE A 29 -3.22 4.71 -5.28
C PHE A 29 -3.89 5.94 -4.66
N LEU A 30 -3.16 6.73 -3.87
CA LEU A 30 -3.72 7.93 -3.22
C LEU A 30 -3.31 9.22 -3.94
N GLU A 31 -2.07 9.27 -4.45
CA GLU A 31 -1.57 10.42 -5.21
C GLU A 31 -1.63 10.20 -6.74
N GLU A 32 -2.16 9.05 -7.18
CA GLU A 32 -2.36 8.69 -8.60
C GLU A 32 -1.11 8.81 -9.50
N LYS A 33 0.09 8.71 -8.91
CA LYS A 33 1.35 8.81 -9.66
C LYS A 33 1.63 7.55 -10.46
N CYS A 34 2.15 7.73 -11.68
CA CYS A 34 2.61 6.61 -12.48
C CYS A 34 3.99 6.11 -12.01
N TYR A 35 4.42 4.93 -12.48
CA TYR A 35 5.70 4.34 -12.06
C TYR A 35 6.90 5.24 -12.30
N LYS A 36 6.87 6.05 -13.36
CA LYS A 36 7.95 6.98 -13.70
C LYS A 36 8.04 8.12 -12.69
N GLU A 37 6.92 8.76 -12.36
CA GLU A 37 6.87 9.84 -11.36
C GLU A 37 7.27 9.36 -9.97
N ILE A 38 6.87 8.13 -9.60
CA ILE A 38 7.31 7.49 -8.35
C ILE A 38 8.81 7.25 -8.37
N SER A 39 9.34 6.69 -9.46
CA SER A 39 10.78 6.45 -9.62
C SER A 39 11.59 7.74 -9.51
N GLU A 40 11.15 8.81 -10.17
CA GLU A 40 11.82 10.12 -10.16
C GLU A 40 11.76 10.79 -8.78
N SER A 41 10.64 10.68 -8.07
CA SER A 41 10.47 11.32 -6.76
C SER A 41 11.13 10.57 -5.60
N THR A 42 11.28 9.25 -5.71
CA THR A 42 11.84 8.40 -4.63
C THR A 42 13.28 7.97 -4.86
N GLY A 43 13.77 8.02 -6.11
CA GLY A 43 15.06 7.48 -6.50
C GLY A 43 15.08 5.95 -6.67
N TYR A 44 13.94 5.27 -6.50
CA TYR A 44 13.84 3.83 -6.78
C TYR A 44 13.88 3.56 -8.28
N SER A 45 14.45 2.42 -8.69
CA SER A 45 14.35 1.97 -10.08
C SER A 45 12.90 1.61 -10.44
N LEU A 46 12.55 1.68 -11.74
CA LEU A 46 11.21 1.26 -12.21
C LEU A 46 10.85 -0.18 -11.81
N ASN A 47 11.83 -1.08 -11.74
CA ASN A 47 11.62 -2.47 -11.33
C ASN A 47 11.31 -2.58 -9.84
N GLU A 48 12.03 -1.80 -9.01
CA GLU A 48 11.74 -1.70 -7.58
C GLU A 48 10.34 -1.12 -7.34
N VAL A 49 9.97 -0.03 -8.02
CA VAL A 49 8.63 0.59 -7.89
C VAL A 49 7.53 -0.43 -8.21
N LYS A 50 7.64 -1.14 -9.34
CA LYS A 50 6.68 -2.19 -9.71
C LYS A 50 6.59 -3.28 -8.64
N SER A 51 7.73 -3.75 -8.16
CA SER A 51 7.81 -4.79 -7.12
C SER A 51 7.21 -4.30 -5.79
N TYR A 52 7.48 -3.07 -5.38
CA TYR A 52 6.97 -2.49 -4.15
C TYR A 52 5.46 -2.29 -4.18
N ILE A 53 4.91 -1.83 -5.31
CA ILE A 53 3.46 -1.69 -5.49
C ILE A 53 2.79 -3.07 -5.51
N GLN A 54 3.34 -4.02 -6.25
CA GLN A 54 2.79 -5.37 -6.35
C GLN A 54 2.78 -6.08 -4.99
N ASN A 55 3.92 -6.09 -4.30
CA ASN A 55 4.05 -6.73 -2.99
C ASN A 55 3.27 -5.99 -1.91
N GLY A 56 3.27 -4.65 -1.95
CA GLY A 56 2.48 -3.82 -1.05
C GLY A 56 0.98 -4.12 -1.18
N LYS A 57 0.45 -4.21 -2.40
CA LYS A 57 -0.97 -4.58 -2.63
C LYS A 57 -1.29 -5.98 -2.09
N ARG A 58 -0.41 -6.95 -2.32
CA ARG A 58 -0.59 -8.32 -1.82
C ARG A 58 -0.60 -8.35 -0.29
N ASN A 59 0.36 -7.69 0.35
CA ASN A 59 0.49 -7.66 1.81
C ASN A 59 -0.67 -6.88 2.46
N LEU A 60 -1.13 -5.80 1.83
CA LEU A 60 -2.31 -5.05 2.27
C LEU A 60 -3.56 -5.92 2.24
N LYS A 61 -3.77 -6.66 1.14
CA LYS A 61 -4.86 -7.62 1.02
C LYS A 61 -4.81 -8.67 2.13
N ASN A 62 -3.67 -9.32 2.35
CA ASN A 62 -3.52 -10.33 3.39
C ASN A 62 -3.82 -9.76 4.80
N CYS A 63 -3.39 -8.52 5.07
CA CYS A 63 -3.68 -7.87 6.35
C CYS A 63 -5.18 -7.60 6.53
N MET A 64 -5.86 -7.12 5.48
CA MET A 64 -7.31 -6.90 5.51
C MET A 64 -8.11 -8.20 5.64
N GLU A 65 -7.68 -9.28 4.99
CA GLU A 65 -8.27 -10.61 5.15
C GLU A 65 -8.12 -11.11 6.59
N ALA A 66 -6.93 -10.99 7.18
CA ALA A 66 -6.70 -11.35 8.57
C ALA A 66 -7.50 -10.50 9.56
N TRP A 67 -7.74 -9.22 9.26
CA TRP A 67 -8.63 -8.37 10.06
C TRP A 67 -10.10 -8.82 9.95
N ASN A 68 -10.57 -9.13 8.73
CA ASN A 68 -11.93 -9.63 8.51
C ASN A 68 -12.19 -10.97 9.20
N GLU A 69 -11.20 -11.87 9.27
CA GLU A 69 -11.31 -13.17 9.96
C GLU A 69 -11.38 -13.03 11.50
N GLN A 70 -10.98 -11.88 12.05
CA GLN A 70 -11.00 -11.59 13.49
C GLN A 70 -12.28 -10.88 13.95
N GLN A 71 -13.16 -10.51 13.02
CA GLN A 71 -14.47 -9.90 13.30
C GLN A 71 -15.56 -10.96 13.53
#